data_AF-A0A7C6EAW9-F1
#
_entry.id   AF-A0A7C6EAW9-F1
#
_cell.length_a   1.000
_cell.length_b   1.000
_cell.length_c   1.000
_cell.angle_alpha   90.00
_cell.angle_beta   90.00
_cell.angle_gamma   90.00
#
_symmetry.space_group_name_H-M   'P 1'
#
loop_
_entity.id
_entity.type
_entity.pdbx_description
1 polymer ?
#
loop_
_entity_poly.entity_id
_entity_poly.type
_entity_poly.pdbx_seq_one_letter_code
_entity_poly.pdbx_strand_id
1 'polypeptide(L)'
;SLSIKNIIKELRSAHKEVGAILGISNVSFGLNSQARKYLNSVFLYHAVKNGLSMAIVNPKSLIPYPLINELDKKICERLIFNDWQDGDPLIKFIEYFTQDKKLKEKETLEDLPLEEKIKKLLISAQTNQLIEGVNKALQFMPAGKIITELLIEAMKTVGDLFGEGKMQLPFVLASAESMKKCVDYLNQFMDKKKKDKQLTLVLGTAKGDVHDVGKNLVDIILTNNGYKVINLGTRVEAQTFIKAAKEHNADCIGMSGLLVKSTIEMQNNIEEFEKNLFKAGEYKKYYLIHGLGIELTESLAQIVHKHIRIELGISNKES
;
A
#
# COMPACT_ATOMS: atom_id res chain seq x y z
N SER A 1 17.64 -32.58 0.17
CA SER A 1 16.34 -32.50 0.86
C SER A 1 15.49 -31.45 0.15
N LEU A 2 14.27 -31.80 -0.30
CA LEU A 2 13.33 -30.82 -0.86
C LEU A 2 12.80 -29.93 0.27
N SER A 3 13.49 -28.84 0.58
CA SER A 3 12.87 -27.75 1.33
C SER A 3 11.91 -27.00 0.38
N ILE A 4 10.82 -26.42 0.90
CA ILE A 4 9.79 -25.75 0.08
C ILE A 4 10.36 -24.58 -0.75
N LYS A 5 11.53 -24.04 -0.38
CA LYS A 5 12.32 -23.09 -1.18
C LYS A 5 12.54 -23.58 -2.61
N ASN A 6 12.72 -24.88 -2.77
CA ASN A 6 13.03 -25.47 -4.06
C ASN A 6 11.78 -25.67 -4.90
N ILE A 7 10.65 -26.10 -4.32
CA ILE A 7 9.47 -26.50 -5.12
C ILE A 7 8.85 -25.31 -5.87
N ILE A 8 8.52 -24.21 -5.18
CA ILE A 8 7.88 -23.05 -5.84
C ILE A 8 8.85 -22.42 -6.85
N LYS A 9 10.11 -22.28 -6.46
CA LYS A 9 11.14 -21.67 -7.31
C LYS A 9 11.45 -22.54 -8.54
N GLU A 10 11.60 -23.85 -8.37
CA GLU A 10 11.84 -24.80 -9.46
C GLU A 10 10.64 -24.86 -10.40
N LEU A 11 9.42 -24.94 -9.87
CA LEU A 11 8.19 -24.95 -10.68
C LEU A 11 8.08 -23.67 -11.52
N ARG A 12 8.31 -22.49 -10.91
CA ARG A 12 8.27 -21.20 -11.61
C ARG A 12 9.44 -21.00 -12.57
N SER A 13 10.57 -21.68 -12.34
CA SER A 13 11.73 -21.64 -13.24
C SER A 13 11.54 -22.56 -14.45
N ALA A 14 10.96 -23.74 -14.25
CA ALA A 14 10.68 -24.72 -15.29
C ALA A 14 9.47 -24.32 -16.15
N HIS A 15 8.46 -23.71 -15.54
CA HIS A 15 7.21 -23.31 -16.20
C HIS A 15 6.88 -21.85 -15.83
N LYS A 16 7.42 -20.90 -16.60
CA LYS A 16 7.22 -19.46 -16.34
C LYS A 16 5.79 -19.02 -16.68
N GLU A 17 5.15 -19.75 -17.59
CA GLU A 17 3.81 -19.53 -18.14
C GLU A 17 2.67 -19.89 -17.17
N VAL A 18 2.93 -20.72 -16.16
CA VAL A 18 1.89 -21.17 -15.20
C VAL A 18 2.05 -20.50 -13.83
N GLY A 19 0.94 -20.01 -13.29
CA GLY A 19 0.90 -19.47 -11.93
C GLY A 19 0.94 -20.57 -10.86
N ALA A 20 1.48 -20.26 -9.69
CA ALA A 20 1.45 -21.15 -8.52
C ALA A 20 0.42 -20.66 -7.49
N ILE A 21 -0.51 -21.52 -7.12
CA ILE A 21 -1.54 -21.25 -6.11
C ILE A 21 -1.32 -22.18 -4.90
N LEU A 22 -1.35 -21.62 -3.69
CA LEU A 22 -1.10 -22.40 -2.46
C LEU A 22 -2.06 -22.06 -1.33
N GLY A 23 -2.63 -23.08 -0.70
CA GLY A 23 -3.37 -22.96 0.55
C GLY A 23 -2.43 -22.96 1.75
N ILE A 24 -2.32 -21.82 2.45
CA ILE A 24 -1.32 -21.64 3.52
C ILE A 24 -1.69 -22.40 4.79
N SER A 25 -2.98 -22.49 5.10
CA SER A 25 -3.48 -23.05 6.37
C SER A 25 -3.13 -24.53 6.62
N ASN A 26 -2.81 -25.28 5.56
CA ASN A 26 -2.49 -26.71 5.63
C ASN A 26 -1.08 -26.97 6.18
N VAL A 27 -0.15 -26.02 6.00
CA VAL A 27 1.24 -26.15 6.45
C VAL A 27 1.35 -26.26 7.97
N SER A 28 0.39 -25.71 8.68
CA SER A 28 0.37 -25.65 10.14
C SER A 28 -0.75 -26.49 10.77
N PHE A 29 -1.30 -27.46 10.01
CA PHE A 29 -2.31 -28.37 10.52
C PHE A 29 -1.77 -29.20 11.69
N GLY A 30 -2.57 -29.36 12.74
CA GLY A 30 -2.16 -30.07 13.97
C GLY A 30 -1.39 -29.23 15.00
N LEU A 31 -0.98 -28.00 14.65
CA LEU A 31 -0.31 -27.09 15.59
C LEU A 31 -1.32 -26.22 16.37
N ASN A 32 -0.88 -25.73 17.54
CA ASN A 32 -1.70 -24.84 18.36
C ASN A 32 -1.96 -23.48 17.66
N SER A 33 -3.06 -22.82 18.01
CA SER A 33 -3.53 -21.61 17.31
C SER A 33 -2.54 -20.44 17.34
N GLN A 34 -1.73 -20.31 18.40
CA GLN A 34 -0.67 -19.30 18.51
C GLN A 34 0.44 -19.57 17.50
N ALA A 35 1.01 -20.77 17.51
CA ALA A 35 2.12 -21.18 16.66
C ALA A 35 1.76 -21.10 15.16
N ARG A 36 0.52 -21.45 14.81
CA ARG A 36 -0.01 -21.35 13.44
C ARG A 36 0.12 -19.95 12.86
N LYS A 37 -0.11 -18.90 13.65
CA LYS A 37 -0.04 -17.50 13.18
C LYS A 37 1.37 -17.16 12.70
N TYR A 38 2.38 -17.53 13.48
CA TYR A 38 3.78 -17.27 13.15
C TYR A 38 4.24 -18.12 11.96
N LEU A 39 3.99 -19.44 12.00
CA LEU A 39 4.42 -20.34 10.95
C LEU A 39 3.81 -19.97 9.60
N ASN A 40 2.50 -19.72 9.54
CA ASN A 40 1.81 -19.34 8.31
C ASN A 40 2.32 -18.01 7.74
N SER A 41 2.61 -17.02 8.59
CA SER A 41 3.14 -15.73 8.16
C SER A 41 4.54 -15.82 7.56
N VAL A 42 5.45 -16.50 8.27
CA VAL A 42 6.83 -16.71 7.79
C VAL A 42 6.82 -17.54 6.51
N PHE A 43 5.98 -18.57 6.47
CA PHE A 43 5.81 -19.41 5.29
C PHE A 43 5.31 -18.62 4.08
N LEU A 44 4.27 -17.80 4.24
CA LEU A 44 3.73 -16.96 3.17
C LEU A 44 4.79 -15.98 2.63
N TYR A 45 5.53 -15.32 3.52
CA TYR A 45 6.61 -14.41 3.13
C TYR A 45 7.63 -15.11 2.21
N HIS A 46 8.12 -16.28 2.62
CA HIS A 46 9.08 -17.04 1.81
C HIS A 46 8.45 -17.59 0.53
N ALA A 47 7.19 -18.03 0.55
CA ALA A 47 6.52 -18.52 -0.65
C ALA A 47 6.38 -17.41 -1.71
N VAL A 48 5.95 -16.22 -1.32
CA VAL A 48 5.87 -15.03 -2.21
C VAL A 48 7.26 -14.66 -2.73
N LYS A 49 8.27 -14.61 -1.85
CA LYS A 49 9.66 -14.33 -2.25
C LYS A 49 10.21 -15.32 -3.28
N ASN A 50 9.74 -16.57 -3.27
CA ASN A 50 10.13 -17.60 -4.23
C ASN A 50 9.22 -17.67 -5.46
N GLY A 51 8.28 -16.74 -5.63
CA GLY A 51 7.50 -16.59 -6.86
C GLY A 51 6.08 -17.17 -6.81
N LEU A 52 5.52 -17.40 -5.61
CA LEU A 52 4.11 -17.77 -5.46
C LEU A 52 3.22 -16.70 -6.08
N SER A 53 2.31 -17.10 -6.97
CA SER A 53 1.42 -16.18 -7.69
C SER A 53 0.19 -15.80 -6.87
N MET A 54 -0.38 -16.76 -6.14
CA MET A 54 -1.57 -16.55 -5.32
C MET A 54 -1.56 -17.42 -4.06
N ALA A 55 -2.01 -16.85 -2.95
CA ALA A 55 -2.19 -17.57 -1.69
C ALA A 55 -3.66 -17.58 -1.27
N ILE A 56 -4.16 -18.74 -0.85
CA ILE A 56 -5.46 -18.87 -0.19
C ILE A 56 -5.21 -18.87 1.31
N VAL A 57 -5.55 -17.77 1.98
CA VAL A 57 -5.28 -17.56 3.40
C VAL A 57 -6.28 -16.58 4.02
N ASN A 58 -6.49 -16.69 5.34
CA ASN A 58 -7.21 -15.69 6.12
C ASN A 58 -6.22 -14.64 6.67
N PRO A 59 -6.21 -13.39 6.18
CA PRO A 59 -5.27 -12.36 6.63
C PRO A 59 -5.34 -12.08 8.14
N LYS A 60 -6.51 -12.23 8.77
CA LYS A 60 -6.69 -12.01 10.22
C LYS A 60 -5.93 -13.03 11.09
N SER A 61 -5.56 -14.16 10.51
CA SER A 61 -4.77 -15.20 11.19
C SER A 61 -3.26 -15.03 10.99
N LEU A 62 -2.83 -13.95 10.33
CA LEU A 62 -1.43 -13.69 10.03
C LEU A 62 -0.93 -12.47 10.79
N ILE A 63 0.37 -12.47 11.05
CA ILE A 63 1.15 -11.34 11.54
C ILE A 63 1.99 -10.80 10.36
N PRO A 64 2.05 -9.48 10.12
CA PRO A 64 2.98 -8.91 9.15
C PRO A 64 4.42 -9.36 9.46
N TYR A 65 5.12 -9.91 8.47
CA TYR A 65 6.47 -10.48 8.66
C TYR A 65 7.46 -9.53 9.37
N PRO A 66 7.48 -8.20 9.11
CA PRO A 66 8.35 -7.26 9.81
C PRO A 66 8.11 -7.15 11.32
N LEU A 67 6.90 -7.46 11.79
CA LEU A 67 6.52 -7.39 13.20
C LEU A 67 6.86 -8.67 13.98
N ILE A 68 7.28 -9.73 13.29
CA ILE A 68 7.74 -10.96 13.94
C ILE A 68 9.18 -10.72 14.41
N ASN A 69 9.48 -11.03 15.67
CA ASN A 69 10.85 -10.90 16.19
C ASN A 69 11.79 -11.93 15.53
N GLU A 70 13.08 -11.67 15.59
CA GLU A 70 14.09 -12.48 14.91
C GLU A 70 14.16 -13.92 15.43
N LEU A 71 13.87 -14.15 16.72
CA LEU A 71 13.88 -15.50 17.30
C LEU A 71 12.70 -16.33 16.79
N ASP A 72 11.49 -15.78 16.83
CA ASP A 72 10.28 -16.39 16.29
C ASP A 72 10.45 -16.69 14.79
N LYS A 73 11.03 -15.77 14.01
CA LYS A 73 11.36 -16.00 12.59
C LYS A 73 12.30 -17.19 12.43
N LYS A 74 13.44 -17.19 13.14
CA LYS A 74 14.43 -18.27 13.04
C LYS A 74 13.86 -19.63 13.40
N ILE A 75 13.05 -19.72 14.46
CA ILE A 75 12.40 -20.98 14.86
C ILE A 75 11.42 -21.46 13.77
N CYS A 76 10.61 -20.56 13.19
CA CYS A 76 9.74 -20.92 12.08
C CYS A 76 10.52 -21.32 10.82
N GLU A 77 11.58 -20.58 10.48
CA GLU A 77 12.42 -20.84 9.32
C GLU A 77 13.15 -22.18 9.42
N ARG A 78 13.64 -22.55 10.61
CA ARG A 78 14.22 -23.89 10.85
C ARG A 78 13.23 -25.00 10.52
N LEU A 79 11.97 -24.87 10.95
CA LEU A 79 10.92 -25.83 10.62
C LEU A 79 10.59 -25.83 9.12
N ILE A 80 10.40 -24.66 8.51
CA ILE A 80 10.06 -24.52 7.08
C ILE A 80 11.15 -25.05 6.16
N PHE A 81 12.41 -24.81 6.53
CA PHE A 81 13.57 -25.25 5.75
C PHE A 81 14.09 -26.63 6.12
N ASN A 82 13.43 -27.29 7.08
CA ASN A 82 13.79 -28.62 7.56
C ASN A 82 15.28 -28.67 7.99
N ASP A 83 15.67 -27.74 8.87
CA ASP A 83 17.04 -27.61 9.38
C ASP A 83 17.24 -28.43 10.67
N TRP A 84 18.08 -29.47 10.57
CA TRP A 84 18.36 -30.46 11.62
C TRP A 84 19.65 -30.19 12.40
N GLN A 85 20.34 -29.06 12.17
CA GLN A 85 21.65 -28.80 12.78
C GLN A 85 21.62 -28.76 14.32
N ASP A 86 20.48 -28.47 14.93
CA ASP A 86 20.29 -28.38 16.39
C ASP A 86 19.04 -29.18 16.82
N GLY A 87 19.02 -30.46 16.44
CA GLY A 87 17.96 -31.41 16.78
C GLY A 87 16.74 -31.36 15.85
N ASP A 88 15.67 -32.06 16.25
CA ASP A 88 14.43 -32.13 15.49
C ASP A 88 13.74 -30.74 15.45
N PRO A 89 13.57 -30.15 14.25
CA PRO A 89 13.03 -28.80 14.12
C PRO A 89 11.56 -28.70 14.53
N LEU A 90 10.76 -29.77 14.38
CA LEU A 90 9.36 -29.80 14.80
C LEU A 90 9.27 -29.83 16.33
N ILE A 91 10.08 -30.67 16.98
CA ILE A 91 10.11 -30.73 18.45
C ILE A 91 10.53 -29.39 19.03
N LYS A 92 11.62 -28.78 18.54
CA LYS A 92 12.08 -27.46 18.98
C LYS A 92 11.02 -26.38 18.78
N PHE A 93 10.33 -26.40 17.64
CA PHE A 93 9.24 -25.48 17.37
C PHE A 93 8.07 -25.66 18.36
N ILE A 94 7.63 -26.91 18.58
CA ILE A 94 6.54 -27.21 19.52
C ILE A 94 6.94 -26.79 20.92
N GLU A 95 8.13 -27.15 21.41
CA GLU A 95 8.62 -26.76 22.73
C GLU A 95 8.60 -25.24 22.91
N TYR A 96 9.13 -24.51 21.92
CA TYR A 96 9.21 -23.06 21.97
C TYR A 96 7.84 -22.36 21.99
N PHE A 97 6.86 -22.86 21.22
CA PHE A 97 5.51 -22.29 21.16
C PHE A 97 4.50 -22.89 22.15
N THR A 98 4.89 -23.94 22.90
CA THR A 98 4.07 -24.58 23.95
C THR A 98 4.53 -24.16 25.34
N GLN A 99 5.80 -23.80 25.52
CA GLN A 99 6.24 -23.08 26.70
C GLN A 99 5.43 -21.79 26.81
N ASP A 100 4.74 -21.63 27.94
CA ASP A 100 3.86 -20.49 28.21
C ASP A 100 4.65 -19.20 27.93
N LYS A 101 4.28 -18.47 26.85
CA LYS A 101 4.87 -17.19 26.40
C LYS A 101 4.64 -16.04 27.41
N LYS A 102 4.64 -16.35 28.71
CA LYS A 102 4.53 -15.40 29.81
C LYS A 102 5.88 -14.81 30.23
N LEU A 103 7.02 -15.40 29.88
CA LEU A 103 8.25 -15.09 30.63
C LEU A 103 9.52 -14.68 29.90
N LYS A 104 9.65 -14.66 28.56
CA LYS A 104 10.87 -14.08 27.95
C LYS A 104 10.58 -13.29 26.66
N GLU A 105 10.86 -11.99 26.77
CA GLU A 105 11.02 -11.00 25.69
C GLU A 105 9.74 -10.57 24.96
N LYS A 106 8.82 -9.95 25.72
CA LYS A 106 8.12 -8.80 25.19
C LYS A 106 9.05 -7.59 25.41
N GLU A 107 9.61 -7.02 24.33
CA GLU A 107 9.43 -5.57 24.23
C GLU A 107 7.93 -5.38 24.27
N THR A 108 7.38 -5.13 25.46
CA THR A 108 5.96 -4.86 25.55
C THR A 108 5.76 -3.62 24.72
N LEU A 109 4.69 -3.54 23.93
CA LEU A 109 4.31 -2.30 23.22
C LEU A 109 4.29 -1.08 24.18
N GLU A 110 4.30 -1.31 25.49
CA GLU A 110 4.37 -0.33 26.58
C GLU A 110 5.77 0.21 26.86
N ASP A 111 6.83 -0.54 26.57
CA ASP A 111 8.23 -0.14 26.83
C ASP A 111 8.83 0.71 25.70
N LEU A 112 8.16 0.76 24.55
CA LEU A 112 8.60 1.51 23.39
C LEU A 112 8.25 3.00 23.53
N PRO A 113 9.10 3.90 22.99
CA PRO A 113 8.75 5.29 22.78
C PRO A 113 7.41 5.43 22.06
N LEU A 114 6.67 6.49 22.37
CA LEU A 114 5.32 6.69 21.87
C LEU A 114 5.26 6.71 20.33
N GLU A 115 6.27 7.28 19.67
CA GLU A 115 6.36 7.31 18.21
C GLU A 115 6.48 5.90 17.62
N GLU A 116 7.41 5.10 18.14
CA GLU A 116 7.63 3.70 17.72
C GLU A 116 6.40 2.83 18.01
N LYS A 117 5.72 3.09 19.14
CA LYS A 117 4.47 2.42 19.48
C LYS A 117 3.38 2.72 18.45
N ILE A 118 3.15 4.00 18.14
CA ILE A 118 2.15 4.43 17.13
C ILE A 118 2.47 3.80 15.78
N LYS A 119 3.74 3.76 15.38
CA LYS A 119 4.21 3.11 14.16
C LYS A 119 3.90 1.61 14.13
N LYS A 120 4.28 0.84 15.16
CA LYS A 120 3.99 -0.60 15.24
C LYS A 120 2.48 -0.89 15.27
N LEU A 121 1.69 -0.05 15.94
CA LEU A 121 0.22 -0.17 16.00
C LEU A 121 -0.44 0.09 14.63
N LEU A 122 0.08 1.06 13.85
CA LEU A 122 -0.39 1.33 12.51
C LEU A 122 -0.07 0.18 11.54
N ILE A 123 1.17 -0.33 11.56
CA ILE A 123 1.61 -1.46 10.71
C ILE A 123 0.79 -2.73 11.01
N SER A 124 0.42 -2.93 12.28
CA SER A 124 -0.41 -4.07 12.72
C SER A 124 -1.93 -3.85 12.57
N ALA A 125 -2.35 -2.66 12.10
CA ALA A 125 -3.75 -2.26 11.98
C ALA A 125 -4.56 -2.39 13.31
N GLN A 126 -3.89 -2.17 14.45
CA GLN A 126 -4.51 -2.21 15.78
C GLN A 126 -5.24 -0.88 16.09
N THR A 127 -6.32 -0.62 15.35
CA THR A 127 -7.02 0.69 15.33
C THR A 127 -7.37 1.23 16.70
N ASN A 128 -7.94 0.43 17.61
CA ASN A 128 -8.38 0.93 18.92
C ASN A 128 -7.19 1.39 19.78
N GLN A 129 -6.14 0.57 19.83
CA GLN A 129 -4.92 0.88 20.57
C GLN A 129 -4.14 2.02 19.92
N LEU A 130 -4.21 2.14 18.59
CA LEU A 130 -3.65 3.27 17.85
C LEU A 130 -4.35 4.58 18.23
N ILE A 131 -5.69 4.58 18.33
CA ILE A 131 -6.47 5.74 18.81
C ILE A 131 -6.06 6.12 20.24
N GLU A 132 -5.88 5.15 21.13
CA GLU A 132 -5.35 5.40 22.49
C GLU A 132 -3.92 5.98 22.46
N GLY A 133 -3.06 5.49 21.55
CA GLY A 133 -1.70 5.98 21.36
C GLY A 133 -1.66 7.43 20.89
N VAL A 134 -2.44 7.77 19.86
CA VAL A 134 -2.52 9.16 19.38
C VAL A 134 -3.19 10.09 20.39
N ASN A 135 -4.10 9.57 21.22
CA ASN A 135 -4.66 10.32 22.36
C ASN A 135 -3.61 10.71 23.40
N LYS A 136 -2.68 9.81 23.70
CA LYS A 136 -1.54 10.15 24.56
C LYS A 136 -0.65 11.18 23.88
N ALA A 137 -0.43 11.07 22.57
CA ALA A 137 0.38 12.03 21.83
C ALA A 137 -0.25 13.45 21.81
N LEU A 138 -1.59 13.56 21.81
CA LEU A 138 -2.30 14.84 21.91
C LEU A 138 -1.95 15.63 23.18
N GLN A 139 -1.46 14.99 24.24
CA GLN A 139 -1.03 15.67 25.47
C GLN A 139 0.29 16.43 25.29
N PHE A 140 1.09 16.06 24.29
CA PHE A 140 2.45 16.58 24.10
C PHE A 140 2.62 17.33 22.78
N MET A 141 1.78 17.07 21.77
CA MET A 141 1.88 17.71 20.47
C MET A 141 0.50 17.92 19.81
N PRO A 142 0.33 18.97 18.96
CA PRO A 142 -0.93 19.24 18.27
C PRO A 142 -1.36 18.12 17.31
N ALA A 143 -2.66 17.96 17.13
CA ALA A 143 -3.26 16.95 16.24
C ALA A 143 -2.66 16.96 14.82
N GLY A 144 -2.44 18.14 14.23
CA GLY A 144 -1.85 18.28 12.90
C GLY A 144 -0.45 17.69 12.82
N LYS A 145 0.39 17.91 13.85
CA LYS A 145 1.73 17.33 13.91
C LYS A 145 1.70 15.82 14.09
N ILE A 146 0.75 15.28 14.85
CA ILE A 146 0.59 13.82 14.99
C ILE A 146 0.33 13.19 13.62
N ILE A 147 -0.53 13.82 12.82
CA ILE A 147 -0.81 13.34 11.46
C ILE A 147 0.46 13.39 10.61
N THR A 148 1.13 14.55 10.53
CA THR A 148 2.24 14.75 9.58
C THR A 148 3.56 14.11 10.01
N GLU A 149 3.90 14.15 11.30
CA GLU A 149 5.19 13.69 11.81
C GLU A 149 5.15 12.21 12.25
N LEU A 150 4.00 11.68 12.68
CA LEU A 150 3.89 10.29 13.16
C LEU A 150 3.12 9.37 12.19
N LEU A 151 1.88 9.71 11.84
CA LEU A 151 1.04 8.81 11.04
C LEU A 151 1.51 8.72 9.59
N ILE A 152 1.87 9.84 8.96
CA ILE A 152 2.40 9.83 7.58
C ILE A 152 3.74 9.09 7.52
N GLU A 153 4.66 9.30 8.47
CA GLU A 153 5.95 8.60 8.49
C GLU A 153 5.79 7.09 8.73
N ALA A 154 4.85 6.70 9.60
CA ALA A 154 4.51 5.30 9.78
C ALA A 154 3.89 4.69 8.50
N MET A 155 3.05 5.44 7.78
CA MET A 155 2.47 4.98 6.51
C MET A 155 3.51 4.89 5.39
N LYS A 156 4.49 5.79 5.36
CA LYS A 156 5.64 5.69 4.47
C LYS A 156 6.39 4.38 4.71
N THR A 157 6.64 4.03 5.98
CA THR A 157 7.24 2.72 6.32
C THR A 157 6.39 1.54 5.81
N VAL A 158 5.06 1.61 5.91
CA VAL A 158 4.16 0.59 5.32
C VAL A 158 4.35 0.49 3.80
N GLY A 159 4.47 1.63 3.12
CA GLY A 159 4.76 1.71 1.68
C GLY A 159 6.10 1.08 1.31
N ASP A 160 7.16 1.39 2.04
CA ASP A 160 8.50 0.83 1.83
C ASP A 160 8.49 -0.69 2.04
N LEU A 161 7.87 -1.17 3.11
CA LEU A 161 7.75 -2.61 3.40
C LEU A 161 6.94 -3.36 2.33
N PHE A 162 5.93 -2.71 1.73
CA PHE A 162 5.19 -3.25 0.60
C PHE A 162 6.04 -3.30 -0.66
N GLY A 163 6.76 -2.22 -0.97
CA GLY A 163 7.69 -2.14 -2.11
C GLY A 163 8.81 -3.19 -2.04
N GLU A 164 9.28 -3.51 -0.84
CA GLU A 164 10.27 -4.58 -0.59
C GLU A 164 9.67 -6.00 -0.58
N GLY A 165 8.35 -6.14 -0.74
CA GLY A 165 7.64 -7.43 -0.66
C GLY A 165 7.61 -8.06 0.75
N LYS A 166 7.99 -7.30 1.79
CA LYS A 166 7.95 -7.74 3.19
C LYS A 166 6.55 -7.66 3.80
N MET A 167 5.68 -6.83 3.24
CA MET A 167 4.29 -6.66 3.66
C MET A 167 3.34 -6.96 2.50
N GLN A 168 2.28 -7.73 2.74
CA GLN A 168 1.30 -8.08 1.71
C GLN A 168 0.18 -7.03 1.62
N LEU A 169 -0.41 -6.90 0.42
CA LEU A 169 -1.48 -5.94 0.12
C LEU A 169 -2.63 -5.91 1.15
N PRO A 170 -3.14 -7.05 1.68
CA PRO A 170 -4.20 -7.01 2.68
C PRO A 170 -3.83 -6.22 3.94
N PHE A 171 -2.56 -6.28 4.36
CA PHE A 171 -2.09 -5.53 5.52
C PHE A 171 -1.95 -4.04 5.21
N VAL A 172 -1.49 -3.69 4.02
CA VAL A 172 -1.41 -2.28 3.57
C VAL A 172 -2.79 -1.63 3.60
N LEU A 173 -3.80 -2.33 3.08
CA LEU A 173 -5.19 -1.84 3.09
C LEU A 173 -5.73 -1.70 4.51
N ALA A 174 -5.43 -2.66 5.40
CA ALA A 174 -5.84 -2.60 6.80
C ALA A 174 -5.16 -1.42 7.54
N SER A 175 -3.85 -1.23 7.34
CA SER A 175 -3.12 -0.08 7.89
C SER A 175 -3.66 1.25 7.38
N ALA A 176 -4.00 1.34 6.09
CA ALA A 176 -4.62 2.53 5.50
C ALA A 176 -6.00 2.81 6.11
N GLU A 177 -6.81 1.77 6.35
CA GLU A 177 -8.11 1.91 7.03
C GLU A 177 -7.94 2.40 8.49
N SER A 178 -6.99 1.83 9.23
CA SER A 178 -6.63 2.29 10.57
C SER A 178 -6.14 3.74 10.59
N MET A 179 -5.30 4.12 9.60
CA MET A 179 -4.82 5.49 9.42
C MET A 179 -5.98 6.46 9.26
N LYS A 180 -6.90 6.16 8.33
CA LYS A 180 -8.08 6.99 8.06
C LYS A 180 -8.91 7.23 9.32
N LYS A 181 -9.23 6.15 10.05
CA LYS A 181 -9.99 6.26 11.32
C LYS A 181 -9.28 7.12 12.37
N CYS A 182 -7.96 7.05 12.45
CA CYS A 182 -7.18 7.88 13.38
C CYS A 182 -7.12 9.35 12.93
N VAL A 183 -6.97 9.62 11.63
CA VAL A 183 -7.04 10.98 11.08
C VAL A 183 -8.42 11.59 11.32
N ASP A 184 -9.49 10.84 11.06
CA ASP A 184 -10.88 11.26 11.32
C ASP A 184 -11.10 11.59 12.81
N TYR A 185 -10.49 10.81 13.70
CA TYR A 185 -10.49 11.07 15.14
C TYR A 185 -9.73 12.35 15.49
N LEU A 186 -8.49 12.51 15.00
CA LEU A 186 -7.63 13.67 15.29
C LEU A 186 -8.20 14.97 14.73
N ASN A 187 -8.92 14.92 13.61
CA ASN A 187 -9.60 16.08 13.01
C ASN A 187 -10.61 16.75 13.96
N GLN A 188 -11.13 16.04 14.96
CA GLN A 188 -12.03 16.61 15.97
C GLN A 188 -11.32 17.57 16.93
N PHE A 189 -9.99 17.43 17.07
CA PHE A 189 -9.13 18.22 17.96
C PHE A 189 -8.34 19.30 17.22
N MET A 190 -8.53 19.43 15.91
CA MET A 190 -7.93 20.51 15.12
C MET A 190 -8.66 21.82 15.41
N ASP A 191 -7.90 22.87 15.74
CA ASP A 191 -8.46 24.22 15.87
C ASP A 191 -9.19 24.61 14.56
N LYS A 192 -10.40 25.18 14.68
CA LYS A 192 -11.14 25.78 13.56
C LYS A 192 -10.48 27.05 13.00
N LYS A 193 -9.21 27.33 13.32
CA LYS A 193 -8.46 28.48 12.80
C LYS A 193 -7.75 28.10 11.52
N LYS A 194 -8.05 28.85 10.45
CA LYS A 194 -7.59 28.73 9.06
C LYS A 194 -6.97 27.36 8.76
N LYS A 195 -7.82 26.41 8.35
CA LYS A 195 -7.35 25.29 7.53
C LYS A 195 -6.40 25.89 6.49
N ASP A 196 -5.12 25.49 6.53
CA ASP A 196 -4.28 25.62 5.34
C ASP A 196 -5.11 25.11 4.17
N LYS A 197 -5.10 25.85 3.06
CA LYS A 197 -6.03 25.61 1.94
C LYS A 197 -5.92 24.14 1.54
N GLN A 198 -6.90 23.34 1.98
CA GLN A 198 -6.89 21.90 1.79
C GLN A 198 -7.03 21.65 0.30
N LEU A 199 -5.94 21.25 -0.34
CA LEU A 199 -5.90 21.05 -1.79
C LEU A 199 -6.98 20.03 -2.16
N THR A 200 -7.86 20.42 -3.08
CA THR A 200 -9.01 19.63 -3.50
C THR A 200 -8.74 19.02 -4.86
N LEU A 201 -8.84 17.69 -4.98
CA LEU A 201 -8.65 16.95 -6.22
C LEU A 201 -9.95 16.30 -6.65
N VAL A 202 -10.25 16.38 -7.94
CA VAL A 202 -11.35 15.63 -8.56
C VAL A 202 -10.75 14.43 -9.28
N LEU A 203 -11.19 13.21 -8.95
CA LEU A 203 -10.72 11.96 -9.56
C LEU A 203 -11.85 11.20 -10.22
N GLY A 204 -11.60 10.59 -11.38
CA GLY A 204 -12.57 9.76 -12.09
C GLY A 204 -11.90 8.92 -13.16
N THR A 205 -12.55 7.84 -13.61
CA THR A 205 -12.08 7.17 -14.82
C THR A 205 -12.66 7.85 -16.06
N ALA A 206 -11.89 7.87 -17.15
CA ALA A 206 -12.35 8.44 -18.40
C ALA A 206 -13.57 7.69 -18.95
N LYS A 207 -14.31 8.34 -19.85
CA LYS A 207 -15.46 7.77 -20.54
C LYS A 207 -15.14 6.37 -21.09
N GLY A 208 -16.08 5.46 -20.92
CA GLY A 208 -15.96 4.08 -21.39
C GLY A 208 -15.02 3.20 -20.58
N ASP A 209 -14.27 3.73 -19.61
CA ASP A 209 -13.40 2.94 -18.76
C ASP A 209 -14.08 2.57 -17.43
N VAL A 210 -14.07 1.29 -17.09
CA VAL A 210 -14.58 0.76 -15.81
C VAL A 210 -13.48 0.47 -14.79
N HIS A 211 -12.22 0.44 -15.22
CA HIS A 211 -11.12 -0.03 -14.40
C HIS A 211 -10.72 1.08 -13.43
N ASP A 212 -11.07 0.91 -12.16
CA ASP A 212 -10.97 1.95 -11.14
C ASP A 212 -10.02 1.61 -9.99
N VAL A 213 -9.40 0.43 -10.01
CA VAL A 213 -8.48 -0.03 -8.96
C VAL A 213 -7.34 0.98 -8.76
N GLY A 214 -6.69 1.42 -9.85
CA GLY A 214 -5.63 2.43 -9.77
C GLY A 214 -6.12 3.77 -9.23
N LYS A 215 -7.27 4.26 -9.71
CA LYS A 215 -7.92 5.48 -9.19
C LYS A 215 -8.23 5.39 -7.70
N ASN A 216 -8.79 4.27 -7.24
CA ASN A 216 -9.16 4.08 -5.85
C ASN A 216 -7.92 4.00 -4.95
N LEU A 217 -6.82 3.41 -5.43
CA LEU A 217 -5.55 3.44 -4.72
C LEU A 217 -5.03 4.89 -4.59
N VAL A 218 -5.05 5.67 -5.67
CA VAL A 218 -4.63 7.08 -5.67
C VAL A 218 -5.53 7.93 -4.75
N ASP A 219 -6.85 7.71 -4.79
CA ASP A 219 -7.82 8.34 -3.88
C ASP A 219 -7.45 8.06 -2.41
N ILE A 220 -7.24 6.79 -2.04
CA ILE A 220 -6.83 6.39 -0.70
C ILE A 220 -5.52 7.08 -0.30
N ILE A 221 -4.50 7.07 -1.17
CA ILE A 221 -3.20 7.68 -0.89
C ILE A 221 -3.35 9.19 -0.67
N LEU A 222 -4.06 9.91 -1.54
CA LEU A 222 -4.25 11.36 -1.44
C LEU A 222 -5.08 11.73 -0.22
N THR A 223 -6.19 11.03 0.02
CA THR A 223 -7.02 11.23 1.21
C THR A 223 -6.20 11.01 2.49
N ASN A 224 -5.34 9.98 2.52
CA ASN A 224 -4.45 9.70 3.64
C ASN A 224 -3.36 10.76 3.84
N ASN A 225 -2.96 11.48 2.79
CA ASN A 225 -2.01 12.60 2.87
C ASN A 225 -2.69 13.96 3.10
N GLY A 226 -3.96 13.97 3.53
CA GLY A 226 -4.67 15.19 3.93
C GLY A 226 -5.34 15.98 2.80
N TYR A 227 -5.30 15.47 1.56
CA TYR A 227 -5.99 16.09 0.44
C TYR A 227 -7.50 15.83 0.49
N LYS A 228 -8.30 16.77 -0.01
CA LYS A 228 -9.74 16.54 -0.20
C LYS A 228 -9.97 15.92 -1.57
N VAL A 229 -10.39 14.66 -1.63
CA VAL A 229 -10.65 13.97 -2.90
C VAL A 229 -12.16 13.91 -3.18
N ILE A 230 -12.56 14.38 -4.36
CA ILE A 230 -13.90 14.22 -4.93
C ILE A 230 -13.83 13.12 -5.98
N ASN A 231 -14.31 11.93 -5.63
CA ASN A 231 -14.27 10.77 -6.50
C ASN A 231 -15.58 10.67 -7.31
N LEU A 232 -15.50 10.88 -8.62
CA LEU A 232 -16.61 10.85 -9.57
C LEU A 232 -16.98 9.43 -10.03
N GLY A 233 -16.25 8.41 -9.59
CA GLY A 233 -16.48 7.03 -9.97
C GLY A 233 -15.92 6.69 -11.35
N THR A 234 -16.68 5.91 -12.12
CA THR A 234 -16.24 5.35 -13.41
C THR A 234 -17.02 5.87 -14.60
N ARG A 235 -16.44 5.77 -15.80
CA ARG A 235 -17.04 6.18 -17.08
C ARG A 235 -17.48 7.64 -17.08
N VAL A 236 -16.62 8.53 -16.61
CA VAL A 236 -16.97 9.93 -16.39
C VAL A 236 -16.71 10.75 -17.66
N GLU A 237 -17.72 11.52 -18.08
CA GLU A 237 -17.64 12.46 -19.21
C GLU A 237 -16.81 13.72 -18.84
N ALA A 238 -16.15 14.35 -19.83
CA ALA A 238 -15.36 15.57 -19.66
C ALA A 238 -16.11 16.67 -18.89
N GLN A 239 -17.38 16.89 -19.26
CA GLN A 239 -18.20 17.94 -18.67
C GLN A 239 -18.48 17.71 -17.19
N THR A 240 -18.56 16.45 -16.75
CA THR A 240 -18.74 16.11 -15.34
C THR A 240 -17.49 16.47 -14.54
N PHE A 241 -16.29 16.22 -15.09
CA PHE A 241 -15.04 16.68 -14.48
C PHE A 241 -14.99 18.21 -14.37
N ILE A 242 -15.31 18.92 -15.45
CA ILE A 242 -15.32 20.39 -15.47
C ILE A 242 -16.31 20.93 -14.42
N LYS A 243 -17.52 20.37 -14.39
CA LYS A 243 -18.57 20.80 -13.47
C LYS A 243 -18.15 20.57 -12.02
N ALA A 244 -17.69 19.37 -11.69
CA ALA A 244 -17.23 19.04 -10.34
C ALA A 244 -16.03 19.89 -9.91
N ALA A 245 -15.09 20.16 -10.82
CA ALA A 245 -13.95 21.01 -10.54
C ALA A 245 -14.36 22.45 -10.22
N LYS A 246 -15.33 23.00 -10.95
CA LYS A 246 -15.90 24.33 -10.66
C LYS A 246 -16.70 24.33 -9.36
N GLU A 247 -17.59 23.36 -9.18
CA GLU A 247 -18.46 23.25 -8.00
C GLU A 247 -17.68 23.12 -6.69
N HIS A 248 -16.59 22.36 -6.70
CA HIS A 248 -15.77 22.11 -5.52
C HIS A 248 -14.51 22.97 -5.44
N ASN A 249 -14.31 23.91 -6.36
CA ASN A 249 -13.09 24.72 -6.48
C ASN A 249 -11.82 23.87 -6.45
N ALA A 250 -11.80 22.80 -7.26
CA ALA A 250 -10.70 21.85 -7.29
C ALA A 250 -9.39 22.49 -7.78
N ASP A 251 -8.29 22.17 -7.10
CA ASP A 251 -6.94 22.59 -7.46
C ASP A 251 -6.33 21.65 -8.52
N CYS A 252 -6.81 20.40 -8.62
CA CYS A 252 -6.35 19.43 -9.62
C CYS A 252 -7.49 18.50 -10.08
N ILE A 253 -7.38 18.00 -11.32
CA ILE A 253 -8.26 16.99 -11.89
C ILE A 253 -7.38 15.80 -12.33
N GLY A 254 -7.63 14.62 -11.76
CA GLY A 254 -6.96 13.38 -12.15
C GLY A 254 -7.91 12.47 -12.92
N MET A 255 -7.45 12.00 -14.07
CA MET A 255 -8.18 11.04 -14.90
C MET A 255 -7.44 9.71 -14.93
N SER A 256 -8.16 8.62 -14.71
CA SER A 256 -7.61 7.25 -14.76
C SER A 256 -8.16 6.49 -15.96
N GLY A 257 -7.33 5.65 -16.57
CA GLY A 257 -7.71 4.85 -17.72
C GLY A 257 -6.68 3.75 -17.97
N LEU A 258 -7.19 2.56 -18.25
CA LEU A 258 -6.41 1.37 -18.56
C LEU A 258 -6.43 1.07 -20.06
N LEU A 259 -7.53 1.41 -20.74
CA LEU A 259 -7.71 1.05 -22.14
C LEU A 259 -7.08 2.09 -23.08
N VAL A 260 -6.60 1.63 -24.23
CA VAL A 260 -6.11 2.51 -25.32
C VAL A 260 -7.18 3.52 -25.71
N LYS A 261 -8.45 3.09 -25.83
CA LYS A 261 -9.58 3.97 -26.09
C LYS A 261 -9.76 5.05 -25.01
N SER A 262 -9.53 4.70 -23.75
CA SER A 262 -9.67 5.63 -22.63
C SER A 262 -8.58 6.69 -22.60
N THR A 263 -7.40 6.40 -23.16
CA THR A 263 -6.34 7.38 -23.35
C THR A 263 -6.74 8.43 -24.40
N ILE A 264 -7.38 7.99 -25.50
CA ILE A 264 -7.95 8.91 -26.51
C ILE A 264 -9.04 9.79 -25.88
N GLU A 265 -9.90 9.22 -25.04
CA GLU A 265 -10.92 10.01 -24.32
C GLU A 265 -10.30 11.02 -23.35
N MET A 266 -9.19 10.71 -22.69
CA MET A 266 -8.47 11.69 -21.87
C MET A 266 -7.93 12.86 -22.70
N GLN A 267 -7.41 12.59 -23.90
CA GLN A 267 -6.99 13.64 -24.82
C GLN A 267 -8.19 14.53 -25.20
N ASN A 268 -9.31 13.93 -25.58
CA ASN A 268 -10.54 14.66 -25.91
C ASN A 268 -11.02 15.52 -24.73
N ASN A 269 -10.92 15.00 -23.50
CA ASN A 269 -11.25 15.75 -22.29
C ASN A 269 -10.37 17.00 -22.19
N ILE A 270 -9.05 16.87 -22.34
CA ILE A 270 -8.10 18.01 -22.28
C ILE A 270 -8.44 19.06 -23.34
N GLU A 271 -8.71 18.66 -24.58
CA GLU A 271 -9.13 19.59 -25.64
C GLU A 271 -10.44 20.32 -25.28
N GLU A 272 -11.38 19.63 -24.64
CA GLU A 272 -12.62 20.25 -24.19
C GLU A 272 -12.39 21.21 -23.01
N PHE A 273 -11.46 20.91 -22.09
CA PHE A 273 -11.01 21.84 -21.05
C PHE A 273 -10.42 23.11 -21.67
N GLU A 274 -9.52 22.95 -22.63
CA GLU A 274 -8.88 24.06 -23.34
C GLU A 274 -9.90 24.95 -24.06
N LYS A 275 -10.81 24.35 -24.83
CA LYS A 275 -11.89 25.08 -25.52
C LYS A 275 -12.75 25.87 -24.55
N ASN A 276 -13.08 25.30 -23.40
CA ASN A 276 -13.89 25.97 -22.39
C ASN A 276 -13.14 27.15 -21.73
N LEU A 277 -11.86 26.98 -21.41
CA LEU A 277 -11.04 28.06 -20.85
C LEU A 277 -10.84 29.21 -21.85
N PHE A 278 -10.61 28.88 -23.12
CA PHE A 278 -10.47 29.87 -24.19
C PHE A 278 -11.78 30.68 -24.37
N LYS A 279 -12.93 30.00 -24.41
CA LYS A 279 -14.25 30.66 -24.50
C LYS A 279 -14.57 31.53 -23.28
N ALA A 280 -14.11 31.14 -22.09
CA ALA A 280 -14.29 31.90 -20.86
C ALA A 280 -13.32 33.09 -20.71
N GLY A 281 -12.39 33.29 -21.66
CA GLY A 281 -11.36 34.33 -21.58
C GLY A 281 -10.27 34.05 -20.53
N GLU A 282 -10.20 32.83 -19.99
CA GLU A 282 -9.24 32.43 -18.96
C GLU A 282 -7.88 32.02 -19.57
N TYR A 283 -7.31 32.90 -20.41
CA TYR A 283 -6.14 32.60 -21.24
C TYR A 283 -4.91 32.13 -20.44
N LYS A 284 -4.69 32.67 -19.24
CA LYS A 284 -3.58 32.24 -18.37
C LYS A 284 -3.70 30.75 -17.99
N LYS A 285 -4.91 30.29 -17.65
CA LYS A 285 -5.14 28.88 -17.31
C LYS A 285 -5.09 27.99 -18.55
N TYR A 286 -5.61 28.48 -19.68
CA TYR A 286 -5.48 27.82 -20.97
C TYR A 286 -4.01 27.53 -21.31
N TYR A 287 -3.14 28.55 -21.30
CA TYR A 287 -1.71 28.37 -21.60
C TYR A 287 -1.01 27.43 -20.61
N LEU A 288 -1.37 27.47 -19.32
CA LEU A 288 -0.82 26.56 -18.32
C LEU A 288 -1.21 25.11 -18.59
N ILE A 289 -2.49 24.83 -18.88
CA ILE A 289 -2.95 23.46 -19.18
C ILE A 289 -2.32 22.96 -20.48
N HIS A 290 -2.28 23.79 -21.52
CA HIS A 290 -1.68 23.44 -22.80
C HIS A 290 -0.18 23.13 -22.67
N GLY A 291 0.56 24.01 -21.99
CA GLY A 291 2.00 23.84 -21.75
C GLY A 291 2.33 22.61 -20.91
N LEU A 292 1.66 22.44 -19.76
CA LEU A 292 1.82 21.24 -18.91
C LEU A 292 1.44 19.96 -19.66
N GLY A 293 0.39 20.00 -20.49
CA GLY A 293 -0.04 18.88 -21.31
C GLY A 293 1.03 18.42 -22.30
N ILE A 294 1.66 19.36 -23.02
CA ILE A 294 2.75 19.08 -23.95
C ILE A 294 3.97 18.51 -23.21
N GLU A 295 4.43 19.17 -22.14
CA GLU A 295 5.62 18.71 -21.40
C GLU A 295 5.43 17.34 -20.72
N LEU A 296 4.23 17.08 -20.16
CA LEU A 296 3.91 15.76 -19.61
C LEU A 296 3.87 14.70 -20.69
N THR A 297 3.28 14.99 -21.85
CA THR A 297 3.20 14.05 -22.98
C THR A 297 4.59 13.70 -23.48
N GLU A 298 5.46 14.70 -23.65
CA GLU A 298 6.84 14.49 -24.06
C GLU A 298 7.63 13.69 -23.00
N SER A 299 7.50 14.04 -21.73
CA SER A 299 8.15 13.33 -20.62
C SER A 299 7.69 11.88 -20.52
N LEU A 300 6.39 11.61 -20.65
CA LEU A 300 5.84 10.26 -20.61
C LEU A 300 6.34 9.43 -21.79
N ALA A 301 6.35 10.02 -23.00
CA ALA A 301 6.86 9.35 -24.19
C ALA A 301 8.34 8.98 -24.03
N GLN A 302 9.17 9.88 -23.48
CA GLN A 302 10.58 9.59 -23.18
C GLN A 302 10.74 8.47 -22.15
N ILE A 303 9.93 8.47 -21.07
CA ILE A 303 9.97 7.42 -20.04
C ILE A 303 9.55 6.06 -20.60
N VAL A 304 8.44 6.00 -21.33
CA VAL A 304 7.95 4.75 -21.95
C VAL A 304 8.96 4.23 -22.97
N HIS A 305 9.51 5.12 -23.80
CA HIS A 305 10.53 4.74 -24.77
C HIS A 305 11.80 4.21 -24.08
N LYS A 306 12.25 4.85 -22.99
CA LYS A 306 13.37 4.36 -22.18
C LYS A 306 13.06 2.98 -21.58
N HIS A 307 11.86 2.76 -21.07
CA HIS A 307 11.45 1.47 -20.48
C HIS A 307 11.46 0.36 -21.54
N ILE A 308 10.86 0.61 -22.71
CA ILE A 308 10.87 -0.32 -23.85
C ILE A 308 12.31 -0.64 -24.28
N ARG A 309 13.20 0.35 -24.35
CA ARG A 309 14.61 0.13 -24.72
C ARG A 309 15.37 -0.72 -23.70
N ILE A 310 15.05 -0.59 -22.42
CA ILE A 310 15.62 -1.43 -21.35
C ILE A 310 15.10 -2.86 -21.49
N GLU A 311 13.80 -3.04 -21.66
CA GLU A 311 13.18 -4.37 -21.81
C GLU A 311 13.67 -5.11 -23.06
N LEU A 312 13.91 -4.38 -24.16
CA LEU A 312 14.47 -4.94 -25.40
C LEU A 312 16.00 -5.13 -25.37
N GLY A 313 16.68 -4.79 -24.27
CA GLY A 313 18.13 -4.91 -24.14
C GLY A 313 18.93 -3.96 -25.04
N ILE A 314 18.29 -2.91 -25.58
CA ILE A 314 18.89 -1.94 -26.51
C ILE A 314 19.66 -0.85 -25.73
N SER A 315 19.33 -0.62 -24.46
CA SER A 315 19.93 0.46 -23.65
C SER A 315 21.40 0.25 -23.29
N ASN A 316 21.97 -0.94 -23.46
CA ASN A 316 23.37 -1.23 -23.12
C ASN A 316 24.40 -0.68 -24.13
N LYS A 317 23.97 0.07 -25.16
CA LYS A 317 24.84 0.60 -26.23
C LYS A 317 24.92 2.12 -26.31
N GLU A 318 24.25 2.86 -25.44
CA GLU A 318 24.33 4.33 -25.41
C GLU A 318 24.67 4.77 -23.98
N SER A 319 25.98 4.90 -23.75
CA SER A 319 26.58 5.64 -22.64
C SER A 319 26.49 7.14 -22.89
#